data_AF-A0A7S1G2V5-F1
#
_entry.id   AF-A0A7S1G2V5-F1
#
_cell.length_a   1.000
_cell.length_b   1.000
_cell.length_c   1.000
_cell.angle_alpha   90.00
_cell.angle_beta   90.00
_cell.angle_gamma   90.00
#
_symmetry.space_group_name_H-M   'P 1'
#
loop_
_entity.id
_entity.type
_entity.pdbx_description
1 polymer ?
#
loop_
_entity_poly.entity_id
_entity_poly.type
_entity_poly.pdbx_seq_one_letter_code
_entity_poly.pdbx_strand_id
1 'polypeptide(L)'
;VRAPGGPADRLWFYIGKTARCTGTVSDMECVARQRPLIIEHAARLRPRDVGKNFGGGGMLEVWIAPGDSELDVAYNRPELVMKMVHPELEAEHVEALEVGFVGEIYEGGEEGFRTERTLDGRAARPEVNAGMDRTVSADEMERMIREKEKK
;
A
#
# COMPACT_ATOMS: atom_id res chain seq x y z
N VAL A 1 2.12 0.88 6.49
CA VAL A 1 2.55 -0.06 7.57
C VAL A 1 1.40 -0.98 7.92
N ARG A 2 1.69 -2.23 8.27
CA ARG A 2 0.73 -3.26 8.70
C ARG A 2 1.21 -3.91 9.99
N ALA A 3 0.27 -4.22 10.88
CA ALA A 3 0.48 -5.06 12.05
C ALA A 3 0.05 -6.50 11.74
N PRO A 4 0.98 -7.48 11.69
CA PRO A 4 0.62 -8.87 11.41
C PRO A 4 0.00 -9.57 12.63
N GLY A 5 -0.88 -10.55 12.40
CA GLY A 5 -1.40 -11.47 13.43
C GLY A 5 -2.72 -11.04 14.08
N GLY A 6 -3.50 -10.18 13.41
CA GLY A 6 -4.79 -9.69 13.92
C GLY A 6 -5.96 -9.99 12.97
N PRO A 7 -7.22 -9.86 13.42
CA PRO A 7 -8.40 -10.00 12.55
C PRO A 7 -8.43 -9.00 11.38
N ALA A 8 -7.60 -7.95 11.43
CA ALA A 8 -7.37 -6.97 10.37
C ALA A 8 -6.08 -7.25 9.58
N ASP A 9 -5.70 -8.52 9.40
CA ASP A 9 -4.50 -8.94 8.65
C ASP A 9 -4.40 -8.39 7.22
N ARG A 10 -5.49 -7.80 6.71
CA ARG A 10 -5.55 -7.15 5.40
C ARG A 10 -5.55 -5.62 5.45
N LEU A 11 -5.28 -4.99 6.59
CA LEU A 11 -5.36 -3.52 6.72
C LEU A 11 -3.97 -2.87 6.73
N TRP A 12 -3.76 -1.94 5.81
CA TRP A 12 -2.56 -1.11 5.72
C TRP A 12 -2.90 0.32 6.08
N PHE A 13 -2.07 0.89 6.94
CA PHE A 13 -2.15 2.29 7.33
C PHE A 13 -1.10 3.09 6.58
N TYR A 14 -1.52 4.21 6.00
CA TYR A 14 -0.61 5.19 5.45
C TYR A 14 0.04 5.97 6.58
N ILE A 15 1.36 6.16 6.49
CA ILE A 15 2.18 6.75 7.56
C ILE A 15 3.00 7.95 7.09
N GLY A 16 2.98 8.28 5.80
CA GLY A 16 3.80 9.33 5.20
C GLY A 16 4.49 8.91 3.91
N LYS A 17 5.38 9.78 3.44
CA LYS A 17 6.16 9.63 2.20
C LYS A 17 7.64 9.54 2.50
N THR A 18 8.39 8.86 1.64
CA THR A 18 9.85 8.84 1.67
C THR A 18 10.41 9.57 0.45
N ALA A 19 11.53 10.25 0.63
CA ALA A 19 12.28 10.91 -0.41
C ALA A 19 13.70 10.32 -0.47
N ARG A 20 14.29 10.28 -1.66
CA ARG A 20 15.66 9.78 -1.86
C ARG A 20 16.36 10.47 -3.02
N CYS A 21 17.68 10.46 -2.99
CA CYS A 21 18.49 10.81 -4.15
C CYS A 21 18.26 9.80 -5.28
N THR A 22 17.68 10.28 -6.38
CA THR A 22 17.37 9.43 -7.54
C THR A 22 18.66 9.01 -8.24
N GLY A 23 18.81 7.70 -8.47
CA GLY A 23 19.98 7.13 -9.17
C GLY A 23 21.11 6.67 -8.24
N THR A 24 21.07 7.00 -6.95
CA THR A 24 22.05 6.51 -5.95
C THR A 24 21.45 5.52 -4.97
N VAL A 25 20.28 5.83 -4.41
CA VAL A 25 19.60 4.98 -3.43
C VAL A 25 18.37 4.34 -4.08
N SER A 26 18.06 3.07 -3.80
CA SER A 26 16.79 2.45 -4.23
C SER A 26 15.62 2.80 -3.29
N ASP A 27 14.37 2.60 -3.73
CA ASP A 27 13.20 2.84 -2.87
C ASP A 27 13.24 1.95 -1.61
N MET A 28 13.71 0.72 -1.76
CA MET A 28 13.76 -0.28 -0.68
C MET A 28 14.83 0.09 0.36
N GLU A 29 16.03 0.48 -0.09
CA GLU A 29 17.11 0.90 0.79
C GLU A 29 16.78 2.20 1.50
N CYS A 30 16.12 3.15 0.81
CA CYS A 30 15.64 4.38 1.44
C CYS A 30 14.73 4.09 2.63
N VAL A 31 13.78 3.16 2.47
CA VAL A 31 12.85 2.81 3.53
C VAL A 31 13.50 1.97 4.62
N ALA A 32 14.40 1.05 4.26
CA ALA A 32 15.17 0.28 5.23
C ALA A 32 16.00 1.21 6.12
N ARG A 33 16.70 2.19 5.53
CA ARG A 33 17.50 3.17 6.26
C ARG A 33 16.66 4.02 7.22
N GLN A 34 15.43 4.33 6.85
CA GLN A 34 14.48 5.14 7.62
C GLN A 34 13.53 4.30 8.50
N ARG A 35 13.66 2.97 8.50
CA ARG A 35 12.72 2.05 9.15
C ARG A 35 12.51 2.36 10.64
N PRO A 36 13.53 2.63 11.47
CA PRO A 36 13.31 2.95 12.88
C PRO A 36 12.41 4.17 13.08
N LEU A 37 12.64 5.24 12.30
CA LEU A 37 11.84 6.46 12.34
C LEU A 37 10.41 6.23 11.87
N ILE A 38 10.23 5.49 10.78
CA ILE A 38 8.90 5.14 10.24
C ILE A 38 8.09 4.34 11.26
N ILE A 39 8.70 3.33 11.89
CA ILE A 39 8.05 2.47 12.88
C ILE A 39 7.66 3.28 14.11
N GLU A 40 8.57 4.11 14.63
CA GLU A 40 8.30 4.94 15.81
C GLU A 40 7.19 5.96 15.53
N HIS A 41 7.22 6.61 14.37
CA HIS A 41 6.15 7.51 13.92
C HIS A 41 4.81 6.78 13.79
N ALA A 42 4.80 5.62 13.13
CA ALA A 42 3.58 4.83 12.96
C ALA A 42 2.96 4.40 14.30
N ALA A 43 3.79 4.01 15.28
CA ALA A 43 3.34 3.64 16.61
C ALA A 43 2.73 4.82 17.38
N ARG A 44 3.28 6.03 17.21
CA ARG A 44 2.74 7.27 17.81
C ARG A 44 1.48 7.76 17.12
N LEU A 45 1.45 7.67 15.80
CA LEU A 45 0.30 8.08 14.99
C LEU A 45 -0.91 7.18 15.26
N ARG A 46 -0.69 5.88 15.49
CA ARG A 46 -1.74 4.87 15.73
C ARG A 46 -1.42 3.97 16.93
N PRO A 47 -1.47 4.49 18.16
CA PRO A 47 -1.09 3.72 19.34
C PRO A 47 -2.00 2.51 19.60
N ARG A 48 -3.27 2.60 19.19
CA ARG A 48 -4.25 1.52 19.37
C ARG A 48 -4.09 0.38 18.37
N ASP A 49 -3.85 0.71 17.09
CA ASP A 49 -3.80 -0.26 15.98
C ASP A 49 -2.39 -0.81 15.77
N VAL A 50 -1.38 0.08 15.86
CA VAL A 50 0.01 -0.21 15.51
C VAL A 50 0.88 -0.27 16.77
N GLY A 51 0.67 0.65 17.72
CA GLY A 51 1.53 0.80 18.90
C GLY A 51 1.60 -0.41 19.83
N LYS A 52 0.57 -1.27 19.90
CA LYS A 52 0.61 -2.50 20.71
C LYS A 52 1.60 -3.55 20.19
N ASN A 53 1.93 -3.49 18.91
CA ASN A 53 2.90 -4.38 18.27
C ASN A 53 4.33 -3.82 18.36
N PHE A 54 4.48 -2.58 18.81
CA PHE A 54 5.77 -1.97 19.08
C PHE A 54 6.38 -2.58 20.36
N GLY A 55 7.55 -3.23 20.24
CA GLY A 55 8.29 -3.82 21.37
C GLY A 55 7.81 -5.20 21.86
N GLY A 56 6.63 -5.68 21.46
CA GLY A 56 6.05 -6.96 21.88
C GLY A 56 6.46 -8.20 21.07
N GLY A 57 7.48 -8.10 20.21
CA GLY A 57 7.94 -9.20 19.35
C GLY A 57 7.23 -9.34 18.00
N GLY A 58 6.14 -8.60 17.75
CA GLY A 58 5.52 -8.49 16.43
C GLY A 58 6.20 -7.42 15.58
N MET A 59 7.00 -7.80 14.57
CA MET A 59 7.59 -6.81 13.68
C MET A 59 6.53 -6.18 12.79
N LEU A 60 6.33 -4.86 12.94
CA LEU A 60 5.54 -4.08 11.99
C LEU A 60 6.11 -4.24 10.58
N GLU A 61 5.22 -4.52 9.64
CA GLU A 61 5.58 -4.61 8.24
C GLU A 61 5.52 -3.22 7.60
N VAL A 62 6.62 -2.82 6.96
CA VAL A 62 6.68 -1.59 6.18
C VAL A 62 6.51 -1.96 4.71
N TRP A 63 5.56 -1.30 4.07
CA TRP A 63 5.25 -1.50 2.67
C TRP A 63 5.29 -0.17 1.95
N ILE A 64 5.77 -0.17 0.72
CA ILE A 64 5.84 1.00 -0.15
C ILE A 64 4.98 0.85 -1.39
N ALA A 65 4.39 1.97 -1.80
CA ALA A 65 3.79 2.13 -3.12
C ALA A 65 4.75 2.96 -3.99
N PRO A 66 4.56 2.96 -5.33
CA PRO A 66 5.27 3.89 -6.21
C PRO A 66 5.08 5.36 -5.78
N GLY A 67 6.00 6.24 -6.17
CA GLY A 67 5.85 7.68 -5.94
C GLY A 67 4.56 8.23 -6.58
N ASP A 68 4.00 9.27 -5.97
CA ASP A 68 2.81 10.00 -6.44
C ASP A 68 1.58 9.12 -6.71
N SER A 69 1.44 8.04 -5.94
CA SER A 69 0.40 7.02 -6.14
C SER A 69 -0.65 6.97 -5.02
N GLU A 70 -0.73 7.96 -4.14
CA GLU A 70 -1.67 7.95 -3.00
C GLU A 70 -3.13 7.84 -3.46
N LEU A 71 -3.50 8.58 -4.51
CA LEU A 71 -4.84 8.49 -5.10
C LEU A 71 -5.05 7.11 -5.74
N ASP A 72 -4.05 6.55 -6.40
CA ASP A 72 -4.17 5.22 -7.01
C ASP A 72 -4.30 4.11 -5.96
N VAL A 73 -3.64 4.27 -4.81
CA VAL A 73 -3.81 3.42 -3.64
C VAL A 73 -5.23 3.55 -3.08
N ALA A 74 -5.77 4.77 -3.04
CA ALA A 74 -7.13 5.04 -2.55
C ALA A 74 -8.21 4.47 -3.48
N TYR A 75 -8.00 4.57 -4.79
CA TYR A 75 -8.92 4.03 -5.81
C TYR A 75 -8.70 2.56 -6.13
N ASN A 76 -7.80 1.88 -5.41
CA ASN A 76 -7.52 0.46 -5.62
C ASN A 76 -7.20 0.14 -7.09
N ARG A 77 -6.36 0.96 -7.74
CA ARG A 77 -5.93 0.71 -9.12
C ARG A 77 -5.31 -0.69 -9.22
N PRO A 78 -5.77 -1.55 -10.14
CA PRO A 78 -5.34 -2.95 -10.22
C PRO A 78 -3.85 -3.09 -10.59
N GLU A 79 -3.32 -2.10 -11.31
CA GLU A 79 -1.92 -2.05 -11.75
C GLU A 79 -0.95 -1.75 -10.59
N LEU A 80 -1.46 -1.17 -9.50
CA LEU A 80 -0.65 -0.74 -8.38
C LEU A 80 -0.42 -1.89 -7.40
N VAL A 81 0.84 -2.33 -7.34
CA VAL A 81 1.31 -3.36 -6.41
C VAL A 81 2.25 -2.73 -5.39
N MET A 82 1.88 -2.80 -4.11
CA MET A 82 2.77 -2.40 -3.02
C MET A 82 3.85 -3.47 -2.79
N LYS A 83 5.02 -3.05 -2.33
CA LYS A 83 6.15 -3.94 -2.04
C LYS A 83 6.49 -3.90 -0.56
N MET A 84 6.69 -5.07 0.04
CA MET A 84 7.12 -5.18 1.42
C MET A 84 8.63 -4.98 1.51
N VAL A 85 9.06 -4.08 2.39
CA VAL A 85 10.48 -3.85 2.68
C VAL A 85 10.91 -4.82 3.77
N HIS A 86 11.74 -5.79 3.42
CA HIS A 86 12.16 -6.84 4.34
C HIS A 86 12.85 -6.23 5.57
N PRO A 87 12.54 -6.67 6.80
CA PRO A 87 13.20 -6.15 8.00
C PRO A 87 14.71 -6.35 8.02
N GLU A 88 15.20 -7.38 7.35
CA GLU A 88 16.63 -7.75 7.25
C GLU A 88 17.34 -7.09 6.05
N LEU A 89 16.69 -6.15 5.36
CA LEU A 89 17.36 -5.40 4.31
C LEU A 89 18.33 -4.41 4.96
N GLU A 90 19.62 -4.72 4.89
CA GLU A 90 20.72 -3.87 5.35
C GLU A 90 20.87 -2.64 4.45
N ALA A 91 20.94 -1.45 5.06
CA ALA A 91 21.01 -0.17 4.34
C ALA A 91 21.96 0.83 5.03
N GLU A 92 22.89 0.35 5.86
CA GLU A 92 23.81 1.14 6.68
C GLU A 92 24.77 1.96 5.83
N HIS A 93 25.03 1.51 4.60
CA HIS A 93 25.86 2.19 3.61
C HIS A 93 25.17 3.43 3.01
N VAL A 94 23.86 3.61 3.21
CA VAL A 94 23.12 4.78 2.73
C VAL A 94 23.28 5.92 3.72
N GLU A 95 23.84 7.02 3.24
CA GLU A 95 24.07 8.21 4.04
C GLU A 95 22.74 8.88 4.41
N ALA A 96 22.66 9.42 5.63
CA ALA A 96 21.43 10.06 6.11
C ALA A 96 21.02 11.29 5.27
N LEU A 97 21.99 11.91 4.57
CA LEU A 97 21.75 13.05 3.68
C LEU A 97 21.04 12.64 2.37
N GLU A 98 21.09 11.36 1.99
CA GLU A 98 20.54 10.88 0.72
C GLU A 98 19.07 10.47 0.80
N VAL A 99 18.49 10.47 2.01
CA VAL A 99 17.15 9.97 2.28
C VAL A 99 16.37 10.91 3.21
N GLY A 100 15.05 10.92 3.06
CA GLY A 100 14.16 11.71 3.90
C GLY A 100 12.84 11.00 4.15
N PHE A 101 12.20 11.33 5.26
CA PHE A 101 10.88 10.84 5.61
C PHE A 101 9.98 12.02 6.02
N VAL A 102 8.82 12.12 5.38
CA VAL A 102 7.78 13.09 5.69
C VAL A 102 6.60 12.30 6.26
N GLY A 103 6.50 12.28 7.58
CA GLY A 103 5.45 11.56 8.30
C GLY A 103 4.08 12.22 8.11
N GLU A 104 3.05 11.38 8.02
CA GLU A 104 1.67 11.84 8.01
C GLU A 104 1.27 12.39 9.38
N ILE A 105 0.47 13.46 9.40
CA ILE A 105 -0.07 14.07 10.62
C ILE A 105 -1.59 14.08 10.47
N TYR A 106 -2.29 13.46 11.41
CA TYR A 106 -3.75 13.51 11.47
C TYR A 106 -4.21 14.62 12.41
N GLU A 107 -5.25 15.33 11.99
CA GLU A 107 -5.93 16.28 12.86
C GLU A 107 -6.93 15.53 13.77
N GLY A 108 -7.19 16.09 14.96
CA GLY A 108 -8.03 15.45 15.97
C GLY A 108 -9.44 15.16 15.46
N GLY A 109 -9.78 13.88 15.30
CA GLY A 109 -11.09 13.42 14.81
C GLY A 109 -11.03 12.67 13.47
N GLU A 110 -9.88 12.69 12.78
CA GLU A 110 -9.70 11.92 11.55
C GLU A 110 -9.42 10.44 11.85
N GLU A 111 -10.01 9.54 11.05
CA GLU A 111 -9.67 8.11 11.10
C GLU A 111 -8.33 7.79 10.39
N GLY A 112 -7.84 8.74 9.61
CA GLY A 112 -6.66 8.66 8.77
C GLY A 112 -6.79 7.70 7.58
N PHE A 113 -5.85 7.77 6.65
CA PHE A 113 -5.90 6.96 5.43
C PHE A 113 -5.50 5.49 5.66
N ARG A 114 -6.38 4.57 5.28
CA ARG A 114 -6.18 3.11 5.35
C ARG A 114 -6.68 2.42 4.08
N THR A 115 -6.04 1.33 3.70
CA THR A 115 -6.39 0.53 2.52
C THR A 115 -6.38 -0.95 2.86
N GLU A 116 -7.24 -1.72 2.18
CA GLU A 116 -7.27 -3.17 2.29
C GLU A 116 -6.51 -3.83 1.15
N ARG A 117 -5.51 -4.65 1.49
CA ARG A 117 -4.65 -5.30 0.51
C ARG A 117 -4.49 -6.79 0.74
N THR A 118 -4.04 -7.46 -0.30
CA THR A 118 -3.61 -8.86 -0.25
C THR A 118 -2.15 -8.93 0.23
N LEU A 119 -1.71 -10.14 0.60
CA LEU A 119 -0.34 -10.38 1.07
C LEU A 119 0.73 -10.22 -0.03
N ASP A 120 0.34 -10.10 -1.30
CA ASP A 120 1.21 -9.74 -2.42
C ASP A 120 1.16 -8.24 -2.75
N GLY A 121 0.50 -7.43 -1.92
CA GLY A 121 0.49 -5.96 -2.04
C GLY A 121 -0.52 -5.39 -3.04
N ARG A 122 -1.38 -6.23 -3.64
CA ARG A 122 -2.47 -5.79 -4.53
C ARG A 122 -3.67 -5.29 -3.73
N ALA A 123 -4.56 -4.54 -4.38
CA ALA A 123 -5.82 -4.16 -3.78
C ALA A 123 -6.69 -5.40 -3.50
N ALA A 124 -7.27 -5.50 -2.30
CA ALA A 124 -8.18 -6.59 -1.97
C ALA A 124 -9.51 -6.51 -2.76
N ARG A 125 -9.88 -5.31 -3.21
CA ARG A 125 -11.08 -5.00 -3.98
C ARG A 125 -10.73 -4.00 -5.10
N PRO A 126 -10.16 -4.45 -6.22
CA PRO A 126 -9.80 -3.57 -7.33
C PRO A 126 -11.04 -2.98 -8.01
N GLU A 127 -10.94 -1.76 -8.52
CA GLU A 127 -12.04 -1.07 -9.24
C GLU A 127 -12.46 -1.79 -10.53
N VAL A 128 -11.53 -2.50 -11.16
CA VAL A 128 -11.75 -3.35 -12.33
C VAL A 128 -11.21 -4.73 -12.00
N ASN A 129 -12.10 -5.72 -11.96
CA ASN A 129 -11.68 -7.11 -11.87
C ASN A 129 -11.06 -7.50 -13.22
N ALA A 130 -9.75 -7.66 -13.28
CA ALA A 130 -9.09 -8.27 -14.43
C ALA A 130 -9.74 -9.66 -14.66
N GLY A 131 -10.52 -9.79 -15.74
CA GLY A 131 -11.31 -10.99 -16.05
C GLY A 131 -12.83 -10.83 -16.03
N MET A 132 -13.37 -9.68 -15.61
CA MET A 132 -14.72 -9.26 -16.01
C MET A 132 -14.64 -8.49 -17.34
N ASP A 133 -14.18 -9.17 -18.39
CA ASP A 133 -14.85 -8.96 -19.66
C ASP A 133 -16.32 -9.22 -19.35
N ARG A 134 -17.16 -8.21 -19.58
CA ARG A 134 -18.61 -8.38 -19.41
C ARG A 134 -18.95 -9.57 -20.31
N THR A 135 -19.21 -10.73 -19.72
CA THR A 135 -19.66 -11.89 -20.48
C THR A 135 -21.00 -11.47 -21.04
N VAL A 136 -21.01 -11.12 -22.32
CA VAL A 136 -22.23 -10.82 -23.05
C VAL A 136 -23.13 -12.02 -22.80
N SER A 137 -24.27 -11.79 -22.14
CA SER A 137 -25.16 -12.90 -21.82
C SER A 137 -25.64 -13.53 -23.13
N ALA A 138 -26.04 -14.81 -23.09
CA ALA A 138 -26.62 -15.46 -24.26
C ALA A 138 -27.77 -14.63 -24.86
N ASP A 139 -28.56 -13.98 -24.00
CA ASP A 139 -29.67 -13.10 -24.39
C ASP A 139 -29.19 -11.81 -25.09
N GLU A 140 -28.09 -11.21 -24.63
CA GLU A 140 -27.49 -10.04 -25.28
C GLU A 140 -26.89 -10.39 -26.65
N MET A 141 -26.29 -11.58 -26.76
CA MET A 141 -25.74 -12.09 -28.03
C MET A 141 -26.86 -12.38 -29.04
N GLU A 142 -27.98 -12.97 -28.61
CA GLU A 142 -29.12 -13.24 -29.49
C GLU A 142 -29.77 -11.94 -29.99
N ARG A 143 -29.86 -10.91 -29.15
CA ARG A 143 -30.34 -9.58 -29.57
C ARG A 143 -29.44 -8.96 -30.64
N MET A 144 -28.12 -9.04 -30.47
CA MET A 144 -27.17 -8.50 -31.44
C MET A 144 -27.23 -9.22 -32.80
N ILE A 145 -27.47 -10.53 -32.81
CA ILE A 145 -27.62 -11.32 -34.05
C ILE A 145 -28.91 -10.90 -34.78
N ARG A 146 -30.05 -10.81 -34.06
CA ARG A 146 -31.33 -10.39 -34.66
C ARG A 146 -31.30 -8.97 -35.23
N GLU A 147 -30.54 -8.06 -34.63
CA GLU A 147 -30.39 -6.69 -35.15
C GLU A 147 -29.50 -6.62 -36.40
N LYS A 148 -28.50 -7.51 -36.52
CA LYS A 148 -27.66 -7.61 -37.71
C LYS A 148 -28.39 -8.23 -38.91
N GLU A 149 -29.30 -9.17 -38.68
CA GLU A 149 -30.09 -9.81 -39.74
C GLU A 149 -31.23 -8.92 -40.30
N LYS A 150 -31.54 -7.81 -39.62
CA LYS A 150 -32.55 -6.83 -40.05
C LYS A 150 -32.00 -5.67 -40.88
N LYS A 151 -30.69 -5.61 -41.13
CA LYS A 151 -30.04 -4.63 -42.00
C LYS A 151 -29.65 -5.28 -43.32
#